data_AF-A0A1F7VDE3-F1
#
_entry.id   AF-A0A1F7VDE3-F1
#
_cell.length_a   1.000
_cell.length_b   1.000
_cell.length_c   1.000
_cell.angle_alpha   90.00
_cell.angle_beta   90.00
_cell.angle_gamma   90.00
#
_symmetry.space_group_name_H-M   'P 1'
#
loop_
_entity.id
_entity.type
_entity.pdbx_description
1 polymer ?
#
loop_
_entity_poly.entity_id
_entity_poly.type
_entity_poly.pdbx_seq_one_letter_code
_entity_poly.pdbx_strand_id
1 'polypeptide(L)'
;MDERSDKKLDTLIEAVGVLNGKFDVLSGTVGTLNDKVYILTETVEFIKDNAVTQESLDNLETKLTGRIDSLQTEMHAGFANLREEFQKELRSIRSELEEIKRRLAALEKRTQEDADAMAQDYLKLQQDYKKLEARVRVLEMQRETA
;
A
#
# COMPACT_ATOMS: atom_id res chain seq x y z
N MET A 1 88.26 41.54 -45.03
CA MET A 1 87.20 41.81 -44.02
C MET A 1 87.79 42.74 -42.97
N ASP A 2 86.99 43.65 -42.42
CA ASP A 2 87.35 44.59 -41.33
C ASP A 2 86.88 43.99 -39.99
N GLU A 3 87.67 44.12 -38.93
CA GLU A 3 87.40 43.67 -37.54
C GLU A 3 85.99 44.02 -37.04
N ARG A 4 85.42 45.15 -37.49
CA ARG A 4 84.05 45.56 -37.16
C ARG A 4 82.98 44.63 -37.77
N SER A 5 83.26 44.08 -38.95
CA SER A 5 82.36 43.14 -39.63
C SER A 5 82.39 41.78 -38.94
N ASP A 6 83.55 41.33 -38.47
CA ASP A 6 83.71 40.06 -37.76
C ASP A 6 82.99 40.10 -36.40
N LYS A 7 83.12 41.19 -35.63
CA LYS A 7 82.36 41.36 -34.36
C LYS A 7 80.85 41.32 -34.55
N LYS A 8 80.33 41.89 -35.64
CA LYS A 8 78.90 41.82 -35.98
C LYS A 8 78.48 40.38 -36.32
N LEU A 9 79.33 39.64 -37.03
CA LEU A 9 79.09 38.24 -37.36
C LEU A 9 79.03 37.38 -36.09
N ASP A 10 79.99 37.55 -35.17
CA ASP A 10 80.00 36.83 -33.89
C ASP A 10 78.75 37.11 -33.05
N THR A 11 78.35 38.38 -32.96
CA THR A 11 77.13 38.78 -32.25
C THR A 11 75.88 38.15 -32.88
N LEU A 12 75.84 38.06 -34.22
CA LEU A 12 74.73 37.45 -34.94
C LEU A 12 74.67 35.94 -34.68
N ILE A 13 75.82 35.26 -34.69
CA ILE A 13 75.94 33.82 -34.39
C ILE A 13 75.43 33.54 -32.97
N GLU A 14 75.82 34.34 -31.98
CA GLU A 14 75.36 34.20 -30.60
C GLU A 14 73.85 34.40 -30.48
N ALA A 15 73.30 35.44 -31.12
CA ALA A 15 71.86 35.70 -31.14
C ALA A 15 71.06 34.54 -31.76
N VAL A 16 71.55 33.95 -32.86
CA VAL A 16 70.95 32.77 -33.49
C VAL A 16 71.01 31.56 -32.56
N GLY A 17 72.12 31.35 -31.85
CA GLY A 17 72.25 30.29 -30.85
C GLY A 17 71.21 30.43 -29.72
N VAL A 18 71.04 31.64 -29.20
CA VAL A 18 70.01 31.94 -28.18
C VAL A 18 68.60 31.70 -28.72
N LEU A 19 68.33 32.09 -29.97
CA LEU A 19 67.04 31.88 -30.62
C LEU A 19 66.71 30.39 -30.79
N ASN A 20 67.68 29.58 -31.19
CA ASN A 20 67.51 28.12 -31.28
C ASN A 20 67.21 27.51 -29.91
N GLY A 21 67.93 27.89 -28.86
CA GLY A 21 67.65 27.39 -27.51
C GLY A 21 66.23 27.75 -27.04
N LYS A 22 65.76 28.96 -27.35
CA LYS A 22 64.36 29.36 -27.08
C LYS A 22 63.36 28.55 -27.91
N PHE A 23 63.68 28.26 -29.17
CA PHE A 23 62.85 27.44 -30.05
C PHE A 23 62.70 26.00 -29.54
N ASP A 24 63.79 25.39 -29.05
CA ASP A 24 63.76 24.05 -28.47
C ASP A 24 62.88 23.99 -27.22
N VAL A 25 63.02 24.97 -26.33
CA VAL A 25 62.17 25.11 -25.14
C VAL A 25 60.70 25.30 -25.53
N LEU A 26 60.43 26.13 -26.55
CA LEU A 26 59.08 26.36 -27.05
C LEU A 26 58.48 25.08 -27.63
N SER A 27 59.23 24.36 -28.47
CA SER A 27 58.82 23.09 -29.06
C SER A 27 58.49 22.04 -27.98
N GLY A 28 59.36 21.90 -26.96
CA GLY A 28 59.10 21.00 -25.83
C GLY A 28 57.87 21.40 -25.00
N THR A 29 57.66 22.71 -24.83
CA THR A 29 56.47 23.23 -24.13
C THR A 29 55.20 22.93 -24.90
N VAL A 30 55.21 23.12 -26.23
CA VAL A 30 54.09 22.80 -27.11
C VAL A 30 53.78 21.30 -27.09
N GLY A 31 54.79 20.43 -27.11
CA GLY A 31 54.61 18.98 -26.97
C GLY A 31 53.90 18.62 -25.66
N THR A 32 54.39 19.15 -24.55
CA THR A 32 53.80 18.91 -23.22
C THR A 32 52.35 19.42 -23.12
N LEU A 33 52.04 20.57 -23.74
CA LEU A 33 50.68 21.11 -23.79
C LEU A 33 49.75 20.19 -24.60
N ASN A 34 50.23 19.66 -25.71
CA ASN A 34 49.45 18.76 -26.56
C ASN A 34 49.05 17.48 -25.82
N ASP A 35 49.99 16.88 -25.08
CA ASP A 35 49.71 15.69 -24.26
C ASP A 35 48.67 15.98 -23.17
N LYS A 36 48.76 17.15 -22.52
CA LYS A 36 47.77 17.57 -21.51
C LYS A 36 46.38 17.78 -22.12
N VAL A 37 46.29 18.35 -23.31
CA VAL A 37 45.01 18.54 -24.03
C VAL A 37 44.39 17.19 -24.38
N TYR A 38 45.20 16.22 -24.78
CA TYR A 38 44.74 14.87 -25.07
C TYR A 38 44.13 14.21 -23.82
N ILE A 39 44.84 14.23 -22.69
CA ILE A 39 44.34 13.69 -21.41
C ILE A 39 43.08 14.42 -20.93
N LEU A 40 43.03 15.75 -21.07
CA LEU A 40 41.83 16.53 -20.72
C LEU A 40 40.62 16.12 -21.57
N THR A 41 40.84 15.85 -22.86
CA THR A 41 39.76 15.41 -23.76
C THR A 41 39.20 14.06 -23.30
N GLU A 42 40.05 13.08 -23.03
CA GLU A 42 39.63 11.76 -22.52
C GLU A 42 38.90 11.88 -21.18
N THR A 43 39.38 12.75 -20.28
CA THR A 43 38.74 12.98 -18.97
C THR A 43 37.35 13.59 -19.12
N VAL A 44 37.18 14.55 -20.03
CA VAL A 44 35.88 15.20 -20.28
C VAL A 44 34.88 14.21 -20.88
N GLU A 45 35.30 13.37 -21.82
CA GLU A 45 34.45 12.31 -22.38
C GLU A 45 34.02 11.31 -21.31
N PHE A 46 34.96 10.87 -20.47
CA PHE A 46 34.65 9.98 -19.35
C PHE A 46 33.62 10.61 -18.40
N ILE A 47 33.77 11.89 -18.04
CA ILE A 47 32.82 12.58 -17.18
C ILE A 47 31.45 12.67 -17.85
N LYS A 48 31.40 13.03 -19.14
CA LYS A 48 30.13 13.14 -19.89
C LYS A 48 29.34 11.83 -19.88
N ASP A 49 30.02 10.70 -20.05
CA ASP A 49 29.37 9.40 -20.14
C ASP A 49 28.93 8.84 -18.77
N ASN A 50 29.55 9.29 -17.68
CA ASN A 50 29.34 8.72 -16.35
C ASN A 50 28.68 9.70 -15.36
N ALA A 51 28.58 10.99 -15.69
CA ALA A 51 27.96 11.97 -14.83
C ALA A 51 26.45 11.79 -14.79
N VAL A 52 25.90 11.82 -13.58
CA VAL A 52 24.47 11.99 -13.36
C VAL A 52 24.14 13.46 -13.61
N THR A 53 23.19 13.72 -14.51
CA THR A 53 22.75 15.08 -14.81
C THR A 53 21.62 15.51 -13.88
N GLN A 54 21.49 16.83 -13.67
CA GLN A 54 20.36 17.37 -12.92
C GLN A 54 19.02 16.92 -13.53
N GLU A 55 18.90 16.94 -14.85
CA GLU A 55 17.71 16.47 -15.56
C GLU A 55 17.37 14.99 -15.24
N SER A 56 18.38 14.12 -15.14
CA SER A 56 18.15 12.71 -14.77
C SER A 56 17.62 12.56 -13.35
N LEU A 57 18.07 13.41 -12.41
CA LEU A 57 17.58 13.45 -11.04
C LEU A 57 16.17 14.03 -10.97
N ASP A 58 15.89 15.14 -11.63
CA ASP A 58 14.57 15.78 -11.65
C ASP A 58 13.50 14.84 -12.25
N ASN A 59 13.88 14.10 -13.30
CA ASN A 59 13.02 13.08 -13.90
C ASN A 59 12.76 11.91 -12.93
N LEU A 60 13.78 11.47 -12.18
CA LEU A 60 13.63 10.41 -11.19
C LEU A 60 12.74 10.88 -10.03
N GLU A 61 12.95 12.09 -9.51
CA GLU A 61 12.13 12.72 -8.48
C GLU A 61 10.67 12.80 -8.92
N THR A 62 10.41 13.35 -10.10
CA THR A 62 9.05 13.46 -10.66
C THR A 62 8.36 12.10 -10.74
N LYS A 63 9.06 11.06 -11.22
CA LYS A 63 8.52 9.71 -11.30
C LYS A 63 8.24 9.11 -9.92
N LEU A 64 9.13 9.32 -8.96
CA LEU A 64 8.95 8.78 -7.60
C LEU A 64 7.79 9.48 -6.89
N THR A 65 7.71 10.80 -6.96
CA THR A 65 6.60 11.59 -6.40
C THR A 65 5.27 11.14 -7.01
N GLY A 66 5.18 11.04 -8.35
CA GLY A 66 3.95 10.58 -9.00
C GLY A 66 3.53 9.16 -8.60
N ARG A 67 4.50 8.24 -8.42
CA ARG A 67 4.23 6.89 -7.92
C ARG A 67 3.75 6.89 -6.47
N ILE A 68 4.33 7.72 -5.61
CA ILE A 68 3.93 7.86 -4.21
C ILE A 68 2.51 8.42 -4.13
N ASP A 69 2.19 9.46 -4.88
CA ASP A 69 0.85 10.07 -4.91
C ASP A 69 -0.22 9.08 -5.38
N SER A 70 0.11 8.28 -6.40
CA SER A 70 -0.77 7.24 -6.92
C SER A 70 -1.05 6.17 -5.85
N LEU A 71 0.01 5.66 -5.21
CA LEU A 71 -0.12 4.67 -4.14
C LEU A 71 -0.92 5.20 -2.94
N GLN A 72 -0.69 6.45 -2.53
CA GLN A 72 -1.46 7.07 -1.45
C GLN A 72 -2.94 7.17 -1.80
N THR A 73 -3.26 7.54 -3.03
CA THR A 73 -4.64 7.64 -3.52
C THR A 73 -5.32 6.27 -3.53
N GLU A 74 -4.66 5.26 -4.08
CA GLU A 74 -5.18 3.89 -4.13
C GLU A 74 -5.41 3.31 -2.73
N MET A 75 -4.47 3.54 -1.79
CA MET A 75 -4.62 3.10 -0.41
C MET A 75 -5.79 3.80 0.28
N HIS A 76 -5.94 5.11 0.14
CA HIS A 76 -7.07 5.85 0.74
C HIS A 76 -8.41 5.35 0.19
N ALA A 77 -8.51 5.15 -1.12
CA ALA A 77 -9.72 4.61 -1.75
C ALA A 77 -10.02 3.19 -1.27
N GLY A 78 -9.00 2.32 -1.21
CA GLY A 78 -9.14 0.95 -0.71
C GLY A 78 -9.65 0.90 0.73
N PHE A 79 -9.09 1.70 1.63
CA PHE A 79 -9.55 1.77 3.02
C PHE A 79 -10.95 2.38 3.17
N ALA A 80 -11.30 3.38 2.37
CA ALA A 80 -12.63 3.96 2.37
C ALA A 80 -13.70 2.94 1.95
N ASN A 81 -13.44 2.21 0.86
CA ASN A 81 -14.33 1.16 0.37
C ASN A 81 -14.50 0.04 1.39
N LEU A 82 -13.39 -0.46 1.96
CA LEU A 82 -13.41 -1.51 2.97
C LEU A 82 -14.21 -1.07 4.20
N ARG A 83 -14.04 0.19 4.64
CA ARG A 83 -14.81 0.76 5.75
C ARG A 83 -16.31 0.83 5.44
N GLU A 84 -16.68 1.22 4.22
CA GLU A 84 -18.08 1.29 3.80
C GLU A 84 -18.73 -0.09 3.77
N GLU A 85 -18.04 -1.09 3.22
CA GLU A 85 -18.50 -2.49 3.18
C GLU A 85 -18.71 -3.05 4.59
N PHE A 86 -17.72 -2.90 5.48
CA PHE A 86 -17.87 -3.33 6.88
C PHE A 86 -19.04 -2.63 7.59
N GLN A 87 -19.24 -1.32 7.35
CA GLN A 87 -20.37 -0.61 7.93
C GLN A 87 -21.71 -1.13 7.42
N LYS A 88 -21.79 -1.49 6.13
CA LYS A 88 -23.00 -2.08 5.54
C LYS A 88 -23.29 -3.45 6.14
N GLU A 89 -22.30 -4.31 6.26
CA GLU A 89 -22.45 -5.63 6.87
C GLU A 89 -22.87 -5.54 8.34
N LEU A 90 -22.22 -4.68 9.13
CA LEU A 90 -22.59 -4.46 10.53
C LEU A 90 -24.04 -3.96 10.70
N ARG A 91 -24.53 -3.12 9.77
CA ARG A 91 -25.94 -2.69 9.75
C ARG A 91 -26.87 -3.87 9.43
N SER A 92 -26.52 -4.73 8.48
CA SER A 92 -27.30 -5.94 8.15
C SER A 92 -27.39 -6.87 9.36
N ILE A 93 -26.25 -7.22 9.94
CA ILE A 93 -26.15 -8.10 11.11
C ILE A 93 -26.99 -7.55 12.27
N ARG A 94 -26.91 -6.24 12.53
CA ARG A 94 -27.72 -5.61 13.57
C ARG A 94 -29.22 -5.75 13.29
N SER A 95 -29.65 -5.55 12.05
CA SER A 95 -31.05 -5.71 11.66
C SER A 95 -31.54 -7.15 11.82
N GLU A 96 -30.74 -8.12 11.39
CA GLU A 96 -31.04 -9.55 11.52
C GLU A 96 -31.14 -9.97 12.99
N LEU A 97 -30.24 -9.48 13.85
CA LEU A 97 -30.30 -9.75 15.29
C LEU A 97 -31.57 -9.20 15.95
N GLU A 98 -32.01 -8.00 15.57
CA GLU A 98 -33.27 -7.43 16.08
C GLU A 98 -34.49 -8.22 15.59
N GLU A 99 -34.46 -8.72 14.36
CA GLU A 99 -35.51 -9.60 13.85
C GLU A 99 -35.55 -10.93 14.60
N ILE A 100 -34.39 -11.55 14.83
CA ILE A 100 -34.29 -12.80 15.60
C ILE A 100 -34.83 -12.60 17.02
N LYS A 101 -34.47 -11.51 17.70
CA LYS A 101 -35.00 -11.19 19.04
C LYS A 101 -36.52 -11.09 19.04
N ARG A 102 -37.12 -10.41 18.05
CA ARG A 102 -38.58 -10.30 17.93
C ARG A 102 -39.24 -11.65 17.71
N ARG A 103 -38.66 -12.48 16.83
CA ARG A 103 -39.16 -13.84 16.57
C ARG A 103 -39.08 -14.72 17.82
N LEU A 104 -38.00 -14.61 18.59
CA LEU A 104 -37.83 -15.35 19.85
C LEU A 104 -38.89 -14.94 20.87
N ALA A 105 -39.08 -13.65 21.11
CA ALA A 105 -40.11 -13.15 22.03
C ALA A 105 -41.53 -13.60 21.64
N ALA A 106 -41.83 -13.60 20.33
CA ALA A 106 -43.11 -14.11 19.83
C ALA A 106 -43.27 -15.62 20.05
N LEU A 107 -42.20 -16.39 19.87
CA LEU A 107 -42.21 -17.84 20.10
C LEU A 107 -42.38 -18.17 21.59
N GLU A 108 -41.69 -17.45 22.47
CA GLU A 108 -41.84 -17.59 23.93
C GLU A 108 -43.28 -17.31 24.36
N LYS A 109 -43.89 -16.22 23.87
CA LYS A 109 -45.30 -15.90 24.16
C LYS A 109 -46.24 -17.01 23.72
N ARG A 110 -46.11 -17.49 22.48
CA ARG A 110 -46.95 -18.57 21.96
C ARG A 110 -46.78 -19.86 22.75
N THR A 111 -45.55 -20.20 23.12
CA THR A 111 -45.27 -21.41 23.91
C THR A 111 -45.92 -21.32 25.29
N GLN A 112 -45.93 -20.14 25.91
CA GLN A 112 -46.63 -19.91 27.17
C GLN A 112 -48.15 -20.05 27.00
N GLU A 113 -48.72 -19.44 25.97
CA GLU A 113 -50.16 -19.54 25.66
C GLU A 113 -50.59 -20.99 25.41
N ASP A 114 -49.79 -21.76 24.65
CA ASP A 114 -50.03 -23.17 24.37
C ASP A 114 -49.95 -24.01 25.67
N ALA A 115 -48.97 -23.73 26.54
CA ALA A 115 -48.83 -24.40 27.83
C ALA A 115 -50.03 -24.13 28.76
N ASP A 116 -50.51 -22.87 28.81
CA ASP A 116 -51.67 -22.49 29.61
C ASP A 116 -52.95 -23.15 29.08
N ALA A 117 -53.12 -23.23 27.76
CA ALA A 117 -54.25 -23.93 27.13
C ALA A 117 -54.25 -25.43 27.45
N MET A 118 -53.09 -26.09 27.34
CA MET A 118 -52.94 -27.51 27.70
C MET A 118 -53.26 -27.75 29.19
N ALA A 119 -52.81 -26.87 30.08
CA ALA A 119 -53.13 -26.97 31.50
C ALA A 119 -54.64 -26.87 31.76
N GLN A 120 -55.34 -25.97 31.08
CA GLN A 120 -56.81 -25.86 31.19
C GLN A 120 -57.53 -27.10 30.67
N ASP A 121 -57.12 -27.64 29.53
CA ASP A 121 -57.74 -28.83 28.97
C ASP A 121 -57.49 -30.07 29.82
N TYR A 122 -56.30 -30.19 30.42
CA TYR A 122 -56.01 -31.22 31.41
C TYR A 122 -56.94 -31.13 32.64
N LEU A 123 -57.17 -29.92 33.16
CA LEU A 123 -58.10 -29.71 34.29
C LEU A 123 -59.54 -30.13 33.94
N LYS A 124 -60.03 -29.78 32.74
CA LYS A 124 -61.36 -30.21 32.27
C LYS A 124 -61.43 -31.73 32.16
N LEU A 125 -60.42 -32.36 31.57
CA LEU A 125 -60.37 -33.81 31.43
C LEU A 125 -60.36 -34.52 32.80
N GLN A 126 -59.62 -34.00 33.77
CA GLN A 126 -59.64 -34.53 35.15
C GLN A 126 -61.03 -34.41 35.79
N GLN A 127 -61.75 -33.31 35.58
CA GLN A 127 -63.10 -33.14 36.08
C GLN A 127 -64.07 -34.13 35.45
N ASP A 128 -63.98 -34.32 34.13
CA ASP A 128 -64.85 -35.23 33.41
C ASP A 128 -64.54 -36.70 33.73
N TYR A 129 -63.27 -37.05 33.93
CA TYR A 129 -62.88 -38.36 34.46
C TYR A 129 -63.53 -38.64 35.82
N LYS A 130 -63.46 -37.69 36.76
CA LYS A 130 -64.10 -37.84 38.09
C LYS A 130 -65.61 -38.04 37.98
N LYS A 131 -66.29 -37.30 37.09
CA LYS A 131 -67.73 -37.48 36.84
C LYS A 131 -68.02 -38.87 36.28
N LEU A 132 -67.22 -39.33 35.33
CA LEU A 132 -67.39 -40.64 34.71
C LEU A 132 -67.14 -41.77 35.72
N GLU A 133 -66.08 -41.66 36.52
CA GLU A 133 -65.76 -42.61 37.60
C GLU A 133 -66.91 -42.72 38.60
N ALA A 134 -67.50 -41.59 39.02
CA ALA A 134 -68.68 -41.60 39.89
C ALA A 134 -69.88 -42.31 39.24
N ARG A 135 -70.13 -42.07 37.95
CA ARG A 135 -71.21 -42.75 37.20
C ARG A 135 -70.98 -44.26 37.09
N VAL A 136 -69.75 -44.69 36.82
CA VAL A 136 -69.40 -46.11 36.74
C VAL A 136 -69.64 -46.81 38.08
N ARG A 137 -69.18 -46.24 39.20
CA ARG A 137 -69.42 -46.80 40.54
C ARG A 137 -70.91 -46.99 40.84
N VAL A 138 -71.75 -46.01 40.49
CA VAL A 138 -73.20 -46.11 40.68
C VAL A 138 -73.79 -47.26 39.86
N LEU A 139 -73.38 -47.42 38.61
CA LEU A 139 -73.84 -48.51 37.73
C LEU A 139 -73.39 -49.88 38.24
N GLU A 140 -72.17 -49.99 38.78
CA GLU A 140 -71.67 -51.23 39.37
C GLU A 140 -72.50 -51.65 40.59
N MET A 141 -72.81 -50.71 41.51
CA MET A 141 -73.67 -50.99 42.66
C MET A 141 -75.09 -51.42 42.27
N GLN A 142 -75.65 -50.82 41.22
CA GLN A 142 -76.97 -51.19 40.69
C GLN A 142 -76.98 -52.61 40.10
N ARG A 143 -75.86 -53.07 39.56
CA ARG A 143 -75.72 -54.42 39.00
C ARG A 143 -75.51 -55.51 40.06
N GLU A 144 -74.90 -55.17 41.19
CA GLU A 144 -74.71 -56.09 42.32
C GLU A 144 -75.98 -56.29 43.16
N THR A 145 -76.96 -55.39 43.02
CA THR A 145 -78.22 -55.40 43.77
C THR A 145 -79.43 -55.91 42.97
N ALA A 146 -79.24 -56.24 41.69
CA ALA A 146 -80.24 -56.80 40.78
C ALA A 146 -79.97 -58.28 40.48
#